data_AF-A0A957J2Z9-F1
#
_entry.id   AF-A0A957J2Z9-F1
#
_cell.length_a   1.000
_cell.length_b   1.000
_cell.length_c   1.000
_cell.angle_alpha   90.00
_cell.angle_beta   90.00
_cell.angle_gamma   90.00
#
_symmetry.space_group_name_H-M   'P 1'
#
loop_
_entity.id
_entity.type
_entity.pdbx_description
1 polymer ?
#
loop_
_entity_poly.entity_id
_entity_poly.type
_entity_poly.pdbx_seq_one_letter_code
_entity_poly.pdbx_strand_id
1 'polypeptide(L)'
;DWQAAVAYLAEACNRSQLNADKMEALAVEARCLLALGRHEEARQLATDVWAYLQEHGSVGMDFPSRVFLCVADVFKVLALPGMSEDEVLSAGYDDLMRRAEKISDATWRQSFLENAVENKAIVERWEGCGMFAGNGR
;
A
#
# COMPACT_ATOMS: atom_id res chain seq x y z
N ASP A 1 14.63 9.11 12.40
CA ASP A 1 15.30 9.97 11.42
C ASP A 1 14.97 9.44 10.03
N TRP A 2 14.25 10.22 9.23
CA TRP A 2 13.77 9.80 7.90
C TRP A 2 14.90 9.66 6.88
N GLN A 3 15.99 10.42 7.04
CA GLN A 3 17.13 10.35 6.13
C GLN A 3 17.85 8.99 6.26
N ALA A 4 18.06 8.55 7.49
CA ALA A 4 18.64 7.23 7.78
C ALA A 4 17.75 6.09 7.28
N ALA A 5 16.42 6.23 7.40
CA ALA A 5 15.47 5.24 6.90
C ALA A 5 15.55 5.05 5.38
N VAL A 6 15.60 6.15 4.61
CA VAL A 6 15.75 6.10 3.15
C VAL A 6 17.05 5.39 2.75
N ALA A 7 18.17 5.73 3.38
CA ALA A 7 19.45 5.08 3.09
C ALA A 7 19.43 3.57 3.34
N TYR A 8 18.81 3.15 4.45
CA TYR A 8 18.64 1.74 4.78
C TYR A 8 17.77 0.99 3.76
N LEU A 9 16.66 1.60 3.33
CA LEU A 9 15.73 1.00 2.37
C LEU A 9 16.32 0.88 0.96
N ALA A 10 17.09 1.89 0.52
CA ALA A 10 17.82 1.82 -0.74
C ALA A 10 18.85 0.68 -0.73
N GLU A 11 19.56 0.48 0.39
CA GLU A 11 20.48 -0.64 0.57
C GLU A 11 19.75 -2.01 0.60
N ALA A 12 18.60 -2.09 1.26
CA ALA A 12 17.77 -3.29 1.28
C ALA A 12 17.27 -3.66 -0.14
N CYS A 13 16.81 -2.67 -0.92
CA CYS A 13 16.40 -2.87 -2.31
C CYS A 13 17.52 -3.42 -3.18
N ASN A 14 18.75 -2.95 -2.99
CA ASN A 14 19.91 -3.43 -3.73
C ASN A 14 20.32 -4.86 -3.36
N ARG A 15 19.95 -5.34 -2.17
CA ARG A 15 20.25 -6.70 -1.69
C ARG A 15 19.15 -7.71 -1.99
N SER A 16 17.92 -7.26 -2.24
CA SER A 16 16.81 -8.18 -2.50
C SER A 16 17.02 -8.95 -3.80
N GLN A 17 16.82 -10.27 -3.73
CA GLN A 17 16.80 -11.16 -4.90
C GLN A 17 15.37 -11.34 -5.46
N LEU A 18 14.36 -10.99 -4.67
CA LEU A 18 12.95 -11.14 -5.03
C LEU A 18 12.32 -9.78 -5.34
N ASN A 19 11.51 -9.73 -6.39
CA ASN A 19 10.86 -8.50 -6.81
C ASN A 19 9.86 -7.99 -5.77
N ALA A 20 9.15 -8.88 -5.05
CA ALA A 20 8.16 -8.51 -4.04
C ALA A 20 8.78 -7.73 -2.87
N ASP A 21 9.79 -8.28 -2.20
CA ASP A 21 10.49 -7.63 -1.07
C ASP A 21 11.08 -6.27 -1.48
N LYS A 22 11.58 -6.17 -2.72
CA LYS A 22 12.08 -4.91 -3.27
C LYS A 22 10.95 -3.88 -3.36
N MET A 23 9.78 -4.25 -3.88
CA MET A 23 8.64 -3.34 -3.98
C MET A 23 8.13 -2.90 -2.61
N GLU A 24 8.15 -3.79 -1.61
CA GLU A 24 7.79 -3.41 -0.24
C GLU A 24 8.72 -2.32 0.31
N ALA A 25 10.04 -2.51 0.14
CA ALA A 25 11.03 -1.53 0.56
C ALA A 25 10.88 -0.20 -0.19
N LEU A 26 10.69 -0.23 -1.52
CA LEU A 26 10.49 0.98 -2.33
C LEU A 26 9.21 1.74 -1.93
N ALA A 27 8.13 1.05 -1.57
CA ALA A 27 6.89 1.72 -1.13
C ALA A 27 7.12 2.49 0.17
N VAL A 28 7.81 1.88 1.14
CA VAL A 28 8.16 2.56 2.40
C VAL A 28 9.13 3.72 2.13
N GLU A 29 10.09 3.54 1.21
CA GLU A 29 11.03 4.58 0.83
C GLU A 29 10.30 5.78 0.20
N ALA A 30 9.35 5.55 -0.70
CA ALA A 30 8.53 6.57 -1.32
C ALA A 30 7.81 7.44 -0.28
N ARG A 31 7.22 6.81 0.74
CA ARG A 31 6.57 7.52 1.86
C ARG A 31 7.56 8.32 2.70
N CYS A 32 8.77 7.80 2.94
CA CYS A 32 9.82 8.54 3.65
C CYS A 32 10.31 9.75 2.84
N LEU A 33 10.52 9.58 1.53
CA LEU A 33 10.90 10.65 0.61
C LEU A 33 9.84 11.75 0.56
N LEU A 34 8.56 11.37 0.57
CA LEU A 34 7.45 12.31 0.69
C LEU A 34 7.57 13.16 1.97
N ALA A 35 7.79 12.53 3.13
CA ALA A 35 7.97 13.23 4.41
C ALA A 35 9.20 14.16 4.44
N LEU A 36 10.22 13.86 3.63
CA LEU A 36 11.42 14.69 3.45
C LEU A 36 11.24 15.81 2.41
N GLY A 37 10.08 15.92 1.77
CA GLY A 37 9.83 16.90 0.70
C GLY A 37 10.49 16.54 -0.65
N ARG A 38 11.04 15.33 -0.78
CA ARG A 38 11.67 14.83 -2.03
C ARG A 38 10.61 14.27 -2.97
N HIS A 39 9.72 15.16 -3.41
CA HIS A 39 8.48 14.80 -4.09
C HIS A 39 8.68 14.04 -5.41
N GLU A 40 9.68 14.40 -6.22
CA GLU A 40 9.89 13.75 -7.52
C GLU A 40 10.30 12.27 -7.34
N GLU A 41 11.19 12.02 -6.39
CA GLU A 41 11.66 10.66 -6.10
C GLU A 41 10.57 9.82 -5.44
N ALA A 42 9.80 10.42 -4.51
CA ALA A 42 8.63 9.78 -3.92
C ALA A 42 7.61 9.37 -5.00
N ARG A 43 7.34 10.26 -5.95
CA ARG A 43 6.44 10.03 -7.07
C ARG A 43 6.91 8.87 -7.95
N GLN A 44 8.18 8.88 -8.35
CA GLN A 44 8.75 7.83 -9.20
C GLN A 44 8.62 6.46 -8.53
N LEU A 45 9.08 6.33 -7.28
CA LEU A 45 9.01 5.06 -6.57
C LEU A 45 7.57 4.57 -6.36
N ALA A 46 6.65 5.45 -5.97
CA ALA A 46 5.25 5.07 -5.82
C ALA A 46 4.62 4.62 -7.14
N THR A 47 5.00 5.25 -8.26
CA THR A 47 4.54 4.88 -9.61
C THR A 47 5.05 3.50 -10.00
N ASP A 48 6.33 3.20 -9.77
CA ASP A 48 6.94 1.91 -10.09
C ASP A 48 6.32 0.78 -9.26
N VAL A 49 6.12 1.01 -7.96
CA VAL A 49 5.43 0.07 -7.07
C VAL A 49 3.99 -0.15 -7.52
N TRP A 50 3.28 0.91 -7.89
CA TRP A 50 1.90 0.80 -8.34
C TRP A 50 1.78 0.00 -9.64
N ALA A 51 2.67 0.25 -10.61
CA ALA A 51 2.73 -0.52 -11.85
C ALA A 51 2.99 -2.01 -11.57
N TYR A 52 3.91 -2.33 -10.65
CA TYR A 52 4.15 -3.72 -10.24
C TYR A 52 2.91 -4.38 -9.63
N LEU A 53 2.21 -3.68 -8.73
CA LEU A 53 0.98 -4.20 -8.10
C LEU A 53 -0.12 -4.46 -9.13
N GLN A 54 -0.23 -3.61 -10.17
CA GLN A 54 -1.19 -3.82 -11.25
C GLN A 54 -0.85 -5.04 -12.12
N GLU A 55 0.44 -5.29 -12.38
CA GLU A 55 0.87 -6.40 -13.23
C GLU A 55 0.90 -7.74 -12.50
N HIS A 56 1.36 -7.75 -11.24
CA HIS A 56 1.68 -8.98 -10.51
C HIS A 56 0.81 -9.22 -9.26
N GLY A 57 0.05 -8.21 -8.82
CA GLY A 57 -0.60 -8.23 -7.53
C GLY A 57 0.40 -8.19 -6.37
N SER A 58 -0.04 -8.62 -5.19
CA SER A 58 0.74 -8.55 -3.95
C SER A 58 1.33 -9.91 -3.52
N VAL A 59 1.43 -10.87 -4.43
CA VAL A 59 1.91 -12.23 -4.11
C VAL A 59 3.38 -12.19 -3.74
N GLY A 60 3.74 -12.82 -2.62
CA GLY A 60 5.11 -12.88 -2.12
C GLY A 60 5.52 -11.70 -1.24
N MET A 61 4.63 -10.72 -1.02
CA MET A 61 4.86 -9.63 -0.06
C MET A 61 4.50 -10.08 1.36
N ASP A 62 5.29 -9.67 2.35
CA ASP A 62 5.03 -9.94 3.76
C ASP A 62 3.95 -9.00 4.33
N PHE A 63 3.94 -7.74 3.89
CA PHE A 63 3.09 -6.65 4.39
C PHE A 63 2.37 -5.89 3.27
N PRO A 64 1.59 -6.57 2.40
CA PRO A 64 0.96 -5.96 1.23
C PRO A 64 0.07 -4.75 1.56
N SER A 65 -0.68 -4.79 2.67
CA SER A 65 -1.53 -3.67 3.10
C SER A 65 -0.70 -2.39 3.38
N ARG A 66 0.53 -2.53 3.87
CA ARG A 66 1.45 -1.40 4.09
C ARG A 66 1.88 -0.79 2.75
N VAL A 67 2.13 -1.62 1.75
CA VAL A 67 2.52 -1.18 0.41
C VAL A 67 1.43 -0.29 -0.19
N PHE A 68 0.17 -0.76 -0.18
CA PHE A 68 -0.96 0.04 -0.66
C PHE A 68 -1.11 1.36 0.09
N LEU A 69 -1.01 1.35 1.43
CA LEU A 69 -1.09 2.58 2.23
C LEU A 69 0.03 3.58 1.89
N CYS A 70 1.26 3.11 1.68
CA CYS A 70 2.38 3.95 1.30
C CYS A 70 2.14 4.62 -0.06
N VAL A 71 1.71 3.86 -1.06
CA VAL A 71 1.41 4.40 -2.41
C VAL A 71 0.24 5.38 -2.34
N ALA A 72 -0.83 5.03 -1.60
CA ALA A 72 -1.98 5.89 -1.40
C ALA A 72 -1.60 7.22 -0.73
N ASP A 73 -0.73 7.21 0.28
CA ASP A 73 -0.22 8.43 0.93
C ASP A 73 0.52 9.35 -0.06
N VAL A 74 1.32 8.77 -0.96
CA VAL A 74 2.03 9.55 -1.99
C VAL A 74 1.04 10.14 -2.99
N PHE A 75 0.08 9.36 -3.51
CA PHE A 75 -0.87 9.84 -4.52
C PHE A 75 -1.89 10.83 -3.96
N LYS A 76 -2.21 10.76 -2.67
CA LYS A 76 -3.00 11.76 -1.96
C LYS A 76 -2.36 13.15 -2.00
N VAL A 77 -1.04 13.21 -1.77
CA VAL A 77 -0.30 14.47 -1.64
C VAL A 77 0.20 14.97 -2.99
N LEU A 78 0.67 14.06 -3.84
CA LEU A 78 1.24 14.35 -5.15
C LEU A 78 0.25 13.90 -6.23
N ALA A 79 -0.67 14.78 -6.59
CA ALA A 79 -1.64 14.52 -7.64
C ALA A 79 -0.92 14.10 -8.94
N LEU A 80 -1.32 12.93 -9.46
CA LEU A 80 -0.77 12.30 -10.65
C LEU A 80 -1.88 12.12 -11.69
N PRO A 81 -1.68 12.51 -12.96
CA PRO A 81 -2.68 12.26 -13.99
C PRO A 81 -2.97 10.76 -14.12
N GLY A 82 -4.24 10.38 -13.95
CA GLY A 82 -4.68 8.99 -14.11
C GLY A 82 -4.31 8.05 -12.96
N MET A 83 -3.84 8.57 -11.83
CA MET A 83 -3.60 7.79 -10.62
C MET A 83 -4.19 8.53 -9.42
N SER A 84 -5.00 7.83 -8.62
CA SER A 84 -5.68 8.42 -7.46
C SER A 84 -5.46 7.59 -6.21
N GLU A 85 -5.52 8.26 -5.05
CA GLU A 85 -5.54 7.60 -3.75
C GLU A 85 -6.68 6.55 -3.68
N ASP A 86 -7.87 6.91 -4.17
CA ASP A 86 -9.07 6.07 -4.13
C ASP A 86 -8.91 4.76 -4.89
N GLU A 87 -8.26 4.80 -6.06
CA GLU A 87 -7.98 3.61 -6.87
C GLU A 87 -7.01 2.65 -6.16
N VAL A 88 -5.97 3.19 -5.53
CA VAL A 88 -5.00 2.40 -4.75
C VAL A 88 -5.65 1.78 -3.52
N LEU A 89 -6.49 2.55 -2.81
CA LEU A 89 -7.23 2.06 -1.65
C LEU A 89 -8.25 0.98 -2.03
N SER A 90 -8.92 1.13 -3.19
CA SER A 90 -9.85 0.12 -3.70
C SER A 90 -9.14 -1.18 -4.01
N ALA A 91 -8.02 -1.14 -4.75
CA ALA A 91 -7.24 -2.32 -5.04
C ALA A 91 -6.67 -2.98 -3.77
N GLY A 92 -6.21 -2.17 -2.80
CA GLY A 92 -5.73 -2.65 -1.52
C GLY A 92 -6.81 -3.31 -0.68
N TYR A 93 -8.02 -2.77 -0.69
CA TYR A 93 -9.18 -3.36 -0.03
C TYR A 93 -9.58 -4.70 -0.67
N ASP A 94 -9.70 -4.74 -2.00
CA ASP A 94 -10.03 -5.97 -2.73
C ASP A 94 -8.98 -7.07 -2.48
N ASP A 95 -7.70 -6.71 -2.46
CA ASP A 95 -6.63 -7.63 -2.10
C ASP A 95 -6.75 -8.15 -0.66
N LEU A 96 -6.98 -7.25 0.29
CA LEU A 96 -7.14 -7.60 1.69
C LEU A 96 -8.33 -8.54 1.91
N MET A 97 -9.48 -8.25 1.30
CA MET A 97 -10.67 -9.07 1.39
C MET A 97 -10.45 -10.45 0.78
N ARG A 98 -9.80 -10.54 -0.38
CA ARG A 98 -9.45 -11.83 -1.01
C ARG A 98 -8.56 -12.70 -0.12
N ARG A 99 -7.65 -12.08 0.65
CA ARG A 99 -6.83 -12.79 1.65
C ARG A 99 -7.65 -13.20 2.87
N ALA A 100 -8.52 -12.31 3.36
CA ALA A 100 -9.40 -12.56 4.50
C ALA A 100 -10.40 -13.70 4.23
N GLU A 101 -10.94 -13.78 3.01
CA GLU A 101 -11.89 -14.84 2.59
C GLU A 101 -11.31 -16.25 2.66
N LYS A 102 -9.98 -16.40 2.57
CA LYS A 102 -9.29 -17.68 2.74
C LYS A 102 -9.31 -18.17 4.19
N ILE A 103 -9.61 -17.29 5.14
CA ILE A 103 -9.74 -17.63 6.56
C ILE A 103 -11.16 -18.09 6.81
N SER A 104 -11.37 -19.39 7.03
CA SER A 104 -12.71 -19.98 7.16
C SER A 104 -13.42 -19.59 8.46
N ASP A 105 -12.67 -19.45 9.56
CA ASP A 105 -13.20 -19.05 10.86
C ASP A 105 -13.50 -17.53 10.86
N ALA A 106 -14.75 -17.18 11.14
CA ALA A 106 -15.20 -15.78 11.11
C ALA A 106 -14.52 -14.90 12.18
N THR A 107 -14.23 -15.45 13.36
CA THR A 107 -13.55 -14.74 14.44
C THR A 107 -12.10 -14.44 14.06
N TRP A 108 -11.42 -15.43 13.46
CA TRP A 108 -10.05 -15.22 12.98
C TRP A 108 -9.98 -14.27 11.80
N ARG A 109 -10.96 -14.32 10.90
CA ARG A 109 -11.08 -13.38 9.79
C ARG A 109 -11.24 -11.94 10.30
N GLN A 110 -12.12 -11.75 11.28
CA GLN A 110 -12.32 -10.43 11.90
C GLN A 110 -11.05 -9.94 12.60
N SER A 111 -10.41 -10.81 13.39
CA SER A 111 -9.12 -10.50 14.03
C SER A 111 -8.04 -10.12 13.00
N PHE A 112 -7.97 -10.81 11.86
CA PHE A 112 -7.02 -10.48 10.79
C PHE A 112 -7.24 -9.07 10.23
N LEU A 113 -8.50 -8.65 10.07
CA LEU A 113 -8.84 -7.32 9.57
C LEU A 113 -8.58 -6.22 10.61
N GLU A 114 -8.83 -6.50 11.90
CA GLU A 114 -8.84 -5.47 12.94
C GLU A 114 -7.53 -5.33 13.73
N ASN A 115 -6.79 -6.42 13.92
CA ASN A 115 -5.61 -6.41 14.82
C ASN A 115 -4.32 -5.98 14.12
N ALA A 116 -4.22 -6.16 12.81
CA ALA A 116 -3.11 -5.61 12.03
C ALA A 116 -3.43 -4.16 11.68
N VAL A 117 -2.63 -3.22 12.20
CA VAL A 117 -2.86 -1.77 12.05
C VAL A 117 -2.99 -1.38 10.58
N GLU A 118 -2.19 -1.97 9.69
CA GLU A 118 -2.25 -1.69 8.26
C GLU A 118 -3.50 -2.26 7.58
N ASN A 119 -3.99 -3.43 8.01
CA ASN A 119 -5.23 -3.99 7.46
C ASN A 119 -6.43 -3.12 7.84
N LYS A 120 -6.50 -2.75 9.12
CA LYS A 120 -7.54 -1.88 9.65
C LYS A 120 -7.54 -0.52 8.93
N ALA A 121 -6.37 0.07 8.73
CA ALA A 121 -6.25 1.36 8.06
C ALA A 121 -6.71 1.32 6.58
N ILE A 122 -6.52 0.20 5.87
CA ILE A 122 -7.07 0.04 4.51
C ILE A 122 -8.60 0.05 4.54
N VAL A 123 -9.21 -0.74 5.44
CA VAL A 123 -10.68 -0.80 5.59
C VAL A 123 -11.25 0.57 5.92
N GLU A 124 -10.73 1.23 6.95
CA GLU A 124 -11.23 2.53 7.40
C GLU A 124 -11.09 3.63 6.33
N ARG A 125 -9.96 3.66 5.60
CA ARG A 125 -9.74 4.66 4.55
C ARG A 125 -10.63 4.39 3.34
N TRP A 126 -10.79 3.13 2.94
CA TRP A 126 -11.65 2.76 1.83
C TRP A 126 -13.13 3.07 2.12
N GLU A 127 -13.61 2.77 3.33
CA GLU A 127 -14.94 3.15 3.80
C GLU A 127 -15.15 4.68 3.81
N GLY A 128 -14.11 5.42 4.22
CA GLY A 128 -14.10 6.88 4.26
C GLY A 128 -14.13 7.56 2.88
N CYS A 129 -13.73 6.87 1.80
CA CYS A 129 -13.79 7.40 0.42
C CYS A 129 -15.22 7.52 -0.14
N GLY A 130 -16.26 7.15 0.64
CA GLY A 130 -17.66 7.38 0.25
C GLY A 130 -18.20 6.42 -0.81
N MET A 131 -17.47 5.37 -1.16
CA MET A 131 -17.92 4.35 -2.13
C MET A 131 -19.11 3.49 -1.63
N PHE A 132 -19.54 3.67 -0.37
CA PHE A 132 -20.80 3.11 0.15
C PHE A 132 -22.05 3.97 -0.07
N ALA A 133 -21.97 5.14 -0.73
CA ALA A 133 -23.14 5.99 -0.95
C ALA A 133 -24.17 5.44 -1.98
N GLY A 134 -24.04 4.19 -2.45
CA GLY A 134 -24.92 3.65 -3.49
C GLY A 134 -25.01 2.13 -3.53
N ASN A 135 -25.49 1.47 -2.46
CA ASN A 135 -26.29 0.25 -2.60
C ASN A 135 -27.02 -0.08 -1.30
N GLY A 136 -28.09 0.68 -1.08
CA GLY A 136 -29.06 0.46 -0.01
C GLY A 136 -30.43 0.97 -0.47
N ARG A 137 -31.04 0.26 -1.42
CA ARG A 137 -32.50 0.22 -1.64
C ARG A 137 -32.89 -1.17 -2.11
#